data_AF-A0A2V8W511-F1
#
_entry.id   AF-A0A2V8W511-F1
#
_cell.length_a   1.000
_cell.length_b   1.000
_cell.length_c   1.000
_cell.angle_alpha   90.00
_cell.angle_beta   90.00
_cell.angle_gamma   90.00
#
_symmetry.space_group_name_H-M   'P 1'
#
loop_
_entity.id
_entity.type
_entity.pdbx_description
1 polymer ?
#
loop_
_entity_poly.entity_id
_entity_poly.type
_entity_poly.pdbx_seq_one_letter_code
_entity_poly.pdbx_strand_id
1 'polypeptide(L)'
;MLLQFCYDFDMAKRDVFTVAIALCAFIVTSGARAQSDTGGLEFVARINPTAARPEPVRQFTFYVLTKSYSEIVKELEEKDPVPPRDQFIDGLKVSPELRTWLKAHDTLDLTEPDLDKLLTPDDILNTPEFLLAYQRTNSGGVTSGFPQPKFSEVDKTEHPEKYNKLKQDYFTALKKFIRNRPETISGVELELDGVNPQKKWDVLQNARRRRVQHIAPNVAQIKFLAAKVDTDLEGRATISGLAPGDYWISTLNLDADSGDMRVRWDVPVRIERGKAIRVELSNLNSIDARGSIP
;
A
#
# COMPACT_ATOMS: atom_id res chain seq x y z
N MET A 1 -59.39 -44.91 -62.56
CA MET A 1 -60.69 -45.57 -62.30
C MET A 1 -60.77 -46.80 -63.19
N LEU A 2 -60.39 -47.96 -62.66
CA LEU A 2 -60.95 -49.29 -62.95
C LEU A 2 -60.21 -50.29 -62.06
N LEU A 3 -61.02 -51.09 -61.39
CA LEU A 3 -60.70 -52.05 -60.35
C LEU A 3 -60.12 -53.35 -60.96
N GLN A 4 -59.12 -53.91 -60.28
CA GLN A 4 -59.12 -55.26 -59.70
C GLN A 4 -59.39 -56.45 -60.64
N PHE A 5 -58.41 -57.36 -60.74
CA PHE A 5 -58.66 -58.81 -60.70
C PHE A 5 -57.48 -59.53 -60.04
N CYS A 6 -57.79 -60.24 -58.95
CA CYS A 6 -56.99 -61.32 -58.36
C CYS A 6 -57.25 -62.64 -59.10
N TYR A 7 -56.35 -63.62 -58.89
CA TYR A 7 -56.38 -65.09 -59.10
C TYR A 7 -55.16 -65.53 -59.95
N ASP A 8 -54.38 -66.58 -59.66
CA ASP A 8 -54.34 -67.55 -58.55
C ASP A 8 -53.09 -68.46 -58.73
N PHE A 9 -52.80 -69.28 -57.71
CA PHE A 9 -52.09 -70.58 -57.77
C PHE A 9 -50.60 -70.66 -58.23
N ASP A 10 -49.71 -70.85 -57.25
CA ASP A 10 -49.25 -72.17 -56.78
C ASP A 10 -47.74 -72.25 -56.49
N MET A 11 -47.45 -73.03 -55.46
CA MET A 11 -46.18 -73.18 -54.77
C MET A 11 -45.15 -74.05 -55.53
N ALA A 12 -43.88 -73.65 -55.51
CA ALA A 12 -42.77 -74.61 -55.43
C ALA A 12 -41.47 -73.97 -54.86
N LYS A 13 -41.35 -74.09 -53.53
CA LYS A 13 -40.18 -74.45 -52.71
C LYS A 13 -38.74 -74.34 -53.29
N ARG A 14 -37.86 -73.88 -52.37
CA ARG A 14 -36.39 -74.06 -52.20
C ARG A 14 -35.56 -72.83 -52.60
N ASP A 15 -35.11 -72.06 -51.61
CA ASP A 15 -33.81 -72.19 -50.89
C ASP A 15 -32.72 -71.43 -51.66
N VAL A 16 -31.78 -70.67 -51.12
CA VAL A 16 -31.35 -70.31 -49.77
C VAL A 16 -30.39 -69.12 -49.96
N PHE A 17 -30.52 -68.13 -49.09
CA PHE A 17 -29.51 -67.18 -48.57
C PHE A 17 -28.50 -66.45 -49.49
N THR A 18 -28.80 -65.16 -49.69
CA THR A 18 -28.04 -63.96 -49.27
C THR A 18 -26.51 -63.93 -49.43
N VAL A 19 -26.05 -63.08 -50.35
CA VAL A 19 -24.66 -62.59 -50.49
C VAL A 19 -24.61 -61.09 -50.19
N ALA A 20 -23.49 -60.68 -49.59
CA ALA A 20 -22.95 -59.32 -49.38
C ALA A 20 -23.33 -58.61 -48.07
N ILE A 21 -22.32 -58.39 -47.21
CA ILE A 21 -21.65 -57.08 -47.04
C ILE A 21 -20.33 -57.29 -46.28
N ALA A 22 -19.28 -56.68 -46.80
CA ALA A 22 -17.89 -56.80 -46.38
C ALA A 22 -17.49 -55.73 -45.35
N LEU A 23 -16.45 -56.08 -44.57
CA LEU A 23 -15.44 -55.25 -43.89
C LEU A 23 -15.83 -53.81 -43.46
N CYS A 24 -16.01 -53.63 -42.16
CA CYS A 24 -15.70 -52.35 -41.50
C CYS A 24 -14.57 -52.56 -40.49
N ALA A 25 -13.52 -51.76 -40.67
CA ALA A 25 -12.25 -51.82 -40.00
C ALA A 25 -12.34 -51.55 -38.48
N PHE A 26 -11.55 -52.31 -37.73
CA PHE A 26 -11.12 -51.98 -36.38
C PHE A 26 -10.29 -50.68 -36.43
N ILE A 27 -10.91 -49.53 -36.18
CA ILE A 27 -10.18 -48.32 -35.83
C ILE A 27 -9.86 -48.43 -34.34
N VAL A 28 -8.65 -48.88 -34.03
CA VAL A 28 -8.01 -48.63 -32.74
C VAL A 28 -7.84 -47.11 -32.66
N THR A 29 -8.75 -46.43 -31.97
CA THR A 29 -8.50 -45.07 -31.53
C THR A 29 -7.38 -45.14 -30.51
N SER A 30 -6.15 -44.93 -30.96
CA SER A 30 -5.08 -44.48 -30.09
C SER A 30 -5.61 -43.25 -29.37
N GLY A 31 -5.95 -43.40 -28.09
CA GLY A 31 -6.26 -42.28 -27.23
C GLY A 31 -5.06 -41.36 -27.22
N ALA A 32 -5.09 -40.33 -28.05
CA ALA A 32 -4.23 -39.18 -27.87
C ALA A 32 -4.54 -38.69 -26.45
N ARG A 33 -3.63 -38.95 -25.51
CA ARG A 33 -3.61 -38.21 -24.26
C ARG A 33 -3.56 -36.75 -24.68
N ALA A 34 -4.65 -36.03 -24.50
CA ALA A 34 -4.62 -34.59 -24.56
C ALA A 34 -3.50 -34.18 -23.58
N GLN A 35 -2.35 -33.80 -24.11
CA GLN A 35 -1.34 -33.13 -23.30
C GLN A 35 -2.07 -31.89 -22.81
N SER A 36 -2.36 -31.83 -21.52
CA SER A 36 -2.95 -30.65 -20.94
C SER A 36 -1.97 -29.51 -21.21
N ASP A 37 -2.37 -28.55 -22.03
CA ASP A 37 -1.56 -27.36 -22.32
C ASP A 37 -1.36 -26.47 -21.06
N THR A 38 -1.93 -26.88 -19.94
CA THR A 38 -1.86 -26.28 -18.61
C THR A 38 -0.76 -26.92 -17.75
N GLY A 39 -0.25 -26.16 -16.79
CA GLY A 39 0.66 -26.61 -15.74
C GLY A 39 -0.04 -26.76 -14.39
N GLY A 40 0.74 -27.17 -13.41
CA GLY A 40 0.33 -27.30 -12.01
C GLY A 40 1.23 -26.52 -11.07
N LEU A 41 0.70 -26.16 -9.92
CA LEU A 41 1.42 -25.53 -8.82
C LEU A 41 1.16 -26.33 -7.55
N GLU A 42 2.22 -26.81 -6.93
CA GLU A 42 2.22 -27.41 -5.60
C GLU A 42 3.03 -26.50 -4.67
N PHE A 43 2.51 -26.22 -3.48
CA PHE A 43 3.30 -25.51 -2.49
C PHE A 43 3.06 -26.01 -1.07
N VAL A 44 4.04 -25.75 -0.21
CA VAL A 44 3.96 -26.01 1.23
C VAL A 44 4.28 -24.72 1.96
N ALA A 45 3.40 -24.30 2.87
CA ALA A 45 3.56 -23.10 3.67
C ALA A 45 3.90 -23.46 5.12
N ARG A 46 4.99 -22.87 5.62
CA ARG A 46 5.48 -23.06 6.99
C ARG A 46 5.92 -21.74 7.60
N ILE A 47 5.68 -21.58 8.89
CA ILE A 47 6.19 -20.44 9.67
C ILE A 47 7.15 -21.00 10.70
N ASN A 48 8.28 -20.34 10.89
CA ASN A 48 9.26 -20.68 11.92
C ASN A 48 9.21 -19.62 13.04
N PRO A 49 8.53 -19.89 14.17
CA PRO A 49 8.53 -18.99 15.32
C PRO A 49 9.91 -18.90 15.98
N THR A 50 10.12 -17.87 16.80
CA THR A 50 11.40 -17.68 17.50
C THR A 50 11.68 -18.88 18.41
N ALA A 51 12.86 -19.50 18.24
CA ALA A 51 13.31 -20.67 19.00
C ALA A 51 12.39 -21.91 18.94
N ALA A 52 11.52 -22.00 17.94
CA ALA A 52 10.64 -23.14 17.72
C ALA A 52 11.00 -23.92 16.44
N ARG A 53 10.31 -25.03 16.21
CA ARG A 53 10.39 -25.77 14.95
C ARG A 53 9.43 -25.15 13.93
N PRO A 54 9.68 -25.30 12.62
CA PRO A 54 8.75 -24.85 11.60
C PRO A 54 7.38 -25.53 11.73
N GLU A 55 6.33 -24.72 11.82
CA GLU A 55 4.94 -25.16 11.90
C GLU A 55 4.24 -24.99 10.54
N PRO A 56 3.38 -25.93 10.12
CA PRO A 56 2.60 -25.79 8.90
C PRO A 56 1.53 -24.70 9.04
N VAL A 57 1.33 -23.91 7.99
CA VAL A 57 0.21 -22.96 7.91
C VAL A 57 -1.04 -23.72 7.51
N ARG A 58 -1.88 -24.09 8.49
CA ARG A 58 -3.02 -24.98 8.28
C ARG A 58 -4.28 -24.23 7.88
N GLN A 59 -5.07 -24.81 6.97
CA GLN A 59 -6.42 -24.33 6.62
C GLN A 59 -6.46 -22.84 6.28
N PHE A 60 -5.41 -22.35 5.65
CA PHE A 60 -5.25 -20.95 5.30
C PHE A 60 -5.47 -20.76 3.80
N THR A 61 -6.20 -19.73 3.44
CA THR A 61 -6.51 -19.43 2.05
C THR A 61 -5.36 -18.69 1.37
N PHE A 62 -4.88 -19.26 0.28
CA PHE A 62 -3.95 -18.64 -0.65
C PHE A 62 -4.63 -18.31 -1.97
N TYR A 63 -4.10 -17.27 -2.61
CA TYR A 63 -4.56 -16.78 -3.90
C TYR A 63 -3.40 -16.84 -4.89
N VAL A 64 -3.67 -17.36 -6.09
CA VAL A 64 -2.75 -17.25 -7.22
C VAL A 64 -3.24 -16.12 -8.09
N LEU A 65 -2.41 -15.08 -8.20
CA LEU A 65 -2.73 -13.86 -8.93
C LEU A 65 -1.90 -13.78 -10.21
N THR A 66 -2.47 -13.18 -11.26
CA THR A 66 -1.75 -12.84 -12.51
C THR A 66 -0.87 -11.60 -12.36
N LYS A 67 -0.87 -10.98 -11.17
CA LYS A 67 -0.09 -9.79 -10.82
C LYS A 67 0.22 -9.79 -9.33
N SER A 68 1.39 -9.27 -8.97
CA SER A 68 1.78 -9.08 -7.56
C SER A 68 0.73 -8.26 -6.80
N TYR A 69 0.40 -8.70 -5.59
CA TYR A 69 -0.48 -7.93 -4.72
C TYR A 69 0.12 -6.56 -4.37
N SER A 70 1.44 -6.48 -4.17
CA SER A 70 2.13 -5.21 -3.91
C SER A 70 2.00 -4.22 -5.08
N GLU A 71 2.08 -4.70 -6.32
CA GLU A 71 1.86 -3.86 -7.51
C GLU A 71 0.41 -3.41 -7.64
N ILE A 72 -0.56 -4.28 -7.32
CA ILE A 72 -1.98 -3.92 -7.30
C ILE A 72 -2.22 -2.79 -6.28
N VAL A 73 -1.65 -2.89 -5.08
CA VAL A 73 -1.74 -1.84 -4.06
C VAL A 73 -1.13 -0.53 -4.58
N LYS A 74 0.06 -0.57 -5.17
CA LYS A 74 0.72 0.61 -5.74
C LYS A 74 -0.12 1.29 -6.83
N GLU A 75 -0.72 0.52 -7.74
CA GLU A 75 -1.59 1.08 -8.78
C GLU A 75 -2.87 1.70 -8.23
N LEU A 76 -3.39 1.20 -7.11
CA LEU A 76 -4.53 1.78 -6.43
C LEU A 76 -4.15 3.06 -5.69
N GLU A 77 -2.96 3.09 -5.08
CA GLU A 77 -2.41 4.30 -4.49
C GLU A 77 -2.25 5.40 -5.55
N GLU A 78 -1.69 5.09 -6.71
CA GLU A 78 -1.54 6.05 -7.82
C GLU A 78 -2.88 6.61 -8.32
N LYS A 79 -3.97 5.84 -8.20
CA LYS A 79 -5.33 6.25 -8.58
C LYS A 79 -6.10 7.03 -7.51
N ASP A 80 -5.67 6.99 -6.25
CA ASP A 80 -6.22 7.78 -5.12
C ASP A 80 -5.14 8.73 -4.59
N PRO A 81 -4.70 9.76 -5.34
CA PRO A 81 -3.62 10.64 -4.90
C PRO A 81 -4.05 11.50 -3.70
N VAL A 82 -3.16 11.65 -2.71
CA VAL A 82 -3.31 12.69 -1.67
C VAL A 82 -3.13 14.07 -2.33
N PRO A 83 -3.78 15.14 -1.83
CA PRO A 83 -3.44 16.49 -2.26
C PRO A 83 -1.93 16.71 -2.26
N PRO A 84 -1.36 17.32 -3.31
CA PRO A 84 0.03 17.73 -3.33
C PRO A 84 0.39 18.50 -2.05
N ARG A 85 1.61 18.29 -1.53
CA ARG A 85 2.09 18.92 -0.30
C ARG A 85 1.81 20.43 -0.27
N ASP A 86 2.10 21.12 -1.37
CA ASP A 86 1.89 22.56 -1.49
C ASP A 86 0.42 22.96 -1.39
N GLN A 87 -0.48 22.17 -1.99
CA GLN A 87 -1.93 22.42 -1.90
C GLN A 87 -2.44 22.19 -0.46
N PHE A 88 -1.88 21.20 0.23
CA PHE A 88 -2.16 21.00 1.66
C PHE A 88 -1.68 22.19 2.49
N ILE A 89 -0.45 22.67 2.25
CA ILE A 89 0.10 23.85 2.93
C ILE A 89 -0.75 25.09 2.67
N ASP A 90 -1.21 25.29 1.43
CA ASP A 90 -2.06 26.42 1.07
C ASP A 90 -3.39 26.44 1.85
N GLY A 91 -3.92 25.27 2.19
CA GLY A 91 -5.14 25.11 2.99
C GLY A 91 -4.94 25.27 4.51
N LEU A 92 -3.71 25.46 5.01
CA LEU A 92 -3.46 25.66 6.43
C LEU A 92 -3.97 27.01 6.91
N LYS A 93 -4.61 27.02 8.09
CA LYS A 93 -5.05 28.23 8.80
C LYS A 93 -3.90 28.84 9.62
N VAL A 94 -2.82 29.18 8.93
CA VAL A 94 -1.62 29.81 9.49
C VAL A 94 -1.20 30.99 8.61
N SER A 95 -0.19 31.75 9.04
CA SER A 95 0.29 32.92 8.31
C SER A 95 0.79 32.56 6.89
N PRO A 96 0.68 33.48 5.92
CA PRO A 96 1.34 33.34 4.62
C PRO A 96 2.85 33.10 4.71
N GLU A 97 3.50 33.68 5.71
CA GLU A 97 4.93 33.58 5.96
C GLU A 97 5.30 32.15 6.39
N LEU A 98 4.55 31.56 7.33
CA LEU A 98 4.75 30.16 7.72
C LEU A 98 4.47 29.21 6.56
N ARG A 99 3.43 29.45 5.76
CA ARG A 99 3.17 28.63 4.55
C ARG A 99 4.31 28.71 3.55
N THR A 100 4.88 29.90 3.35
CA THR A 100 6.04 30.11 2.47
C THR A 100 7.25 29.36 3.00
N TRP A 101 7.52 29.46 4.30
CA TRP A 101 8.60 28.76 4.96
C TRP A 101 8.43 27.23 4.85
N LEU A 102 7.24 26.71 5.12
CA LEU A 102 6.93 25.27 4.98
C LEU A 102 7.12 24.80 3.53
N LYS A 103 6.79 25.59 2.52
CA LYS A 103 7.03 25.22 1.11
C LYS A 103 8.52 25.18 0.76
N ALA A 104 9.32 26.06 1.35
CA ALA A 104 10.76 26.12 1.12
C ALA A 104 11.55 25.01 1.85
N HIS A 105 10.98 24.40 2.87
CA HIS A 105 11.62 23.36 3.69
C HIS A 105 10.93 22.01 3.52
N ASP A 106 11.70 20.91 3.51
CA ASP A 106 11.16 19.56 3.35
C ASP A 106 10.70 18.94 4.68
N THR A 107 10.06 19.74 5.54
CA THR A 107 9.45 19.26 6.78
C THR A 107 8.07 19.86 6.98
N LEU A 108 7.17 19.07 7.55
CA LEU A 108 5.88 19.53 8.07
C LEU A 108 5.84 19.41 9.60
N ASP A 109 6.87 18.85 10.23
CA ASP A 109 6.93 18.65 11.66
C ASP A 109 7.68 19.79 12.32
N LEU A 110 6.90 20.75 12.85
CA LEU A 110 7.43 21.88 13.60
C LEU A 110 7.78 21.52 15.06
N THR A 111 7.70 20.25 15.42
CA THR A 111 8.09 19.71 16.74
C THR A 111 9.25 18.71 16.64
N GLU A 112 9.82 18.54 15.45
CA GLU A 112 10.93 17.62 15.22
C GLU A 112 12.15 18.05 16.06
N PRO A 113 12.86 17.09 16.68
CA PRO A 113 14.16 17.37 17.26
C PRO A 113 15.05 18.02 16.19
N ASP A 114 15.78 19.07 16.56
CA ASP A 114 16.65 19.85 15.67
C ASP A 114 15.97 20.86 14.73
N LEU A 115 14.68 21.19 14.92
CA LEU A 115 14.05 22.30 14.19
C LEU A 115 14.84 23.61 14.36
N ASP A 116 15.43 23.84 15.54
CA ASP A 116 16.26 24.99 15.85
C ASP A 116 17.45 25.17 14.88
N LYS A 117 17.95 24.08 14.29
CA LYS A 117 19.02 24.10 13.28
C LYS A 117 18.53 24.56 11.90
N LEU A 118 17.24 24.45 11.63
CA LEU A 118 16.61 24.90 10.38
C LEU A 118 16.18 26.37 10.44
N LEU A 119 16.02 26.93 11.63
CA LEU A 119 15.54 28.29 11.82
C LEU A 119 16.67 29.31 11.74
N THR A 120 16.60 30.22 10.77
CA THR A 120 17.47 31.39 10.74
C THR A 120 16.89 32.51 11.61
N PRO A 121 17.71 33.49 12.05
CA PRO A 121 17.21 34.67 12.74
C PRO A 121 16.17 35.45 11.91
N ASP A 122 16.26 35.40 10.59
CA ASP A 122 15.30 36.06 9.71
C ASP A 122 13.97 35.29 9.65
N ASP A 123 13.99 33.96 9.67
CA ASP A 123 12.76 33.15 9.75
C ASP A 123 12.00 33.42 11.04
N ILE A 124 12.72 33.44 12.17
CA ILE A 124 12.14 33.70 13.49
C ILE A 124 11.46 35.07 13.53
N LEU A 125 12.07 36.09 12.92
CA LEU A 125 11.56 37.45 12.99
C LEU A 125 10.45 37.74 11.98
N ASN A 126 10.48 37.09 10.82
CA ASN A 126 9.55 37.37 9.73
C ASN A 126 8.31 36.46 9.75
N THR A 127 8.38 35.30 10.43
CA THR A 127 7.23 34.40 10.59
C THR A 127 6.57 34.64 11.95
N PRO A 128 5.30 35.11 11.99
CA PRO A 128 4.61 35.44 13.24
C PRO A 128 4.58 34.31 14.27
N GLU A 129 4.35 33.07 13.82
CA GLU A 129 4.29 31.89 14.68
C GLU A 129 5.65 31.61 15.34
N PHE A 130 6.74 31.69 14.58
CA PHE A 130 8.09 31.51 15.11
C PHE A 130 8.49 32.63 16.06
N LEU A 131 8.15 33.88 15.74
CA LEU A 131 8.42 35.01 16.63
C LEU A 131 7.71 34.84 17.98
N LEU A 132 6.43 34.46 17.95
CA LEU A 132 5.65 34.24 19.17
C LEU A 132 6.20 33.08 19.99
N ALA A 133 6.53 31.96 19.34
CA ALA A 133 7.14 30.80 20.00
C ALA A 133 8.49 31.17 20.65
N TYR A 134 9.36 31.89 19.92
CA TYR A 134 10.64 32.37 20.42
C TYR A 134 10.50 33.31 21.61
N GLN A 135 9.54 34.25 21.55
CA GLN A 135 9.24 35.15 22.65
C GLN A 135 8.73 34.40 23.89
N ARG A 136 7.84 33.42 23.73
CA ARG A 136 7.34 32.62 24.86
C ARG A 136 8.45 31.82 25.52
N THR A 137 9.30 31.19 24.71
CA THR A 137 10.43 30.38 25.19
C THR A 137 11.45 31.20 25.98
N ASN A 138 11.71 32.45 25.58
CA ASN A 138 12.81 33.27 26.12
C ASN A 138 12.40 34.42 27.05
N SER A 139 11.11 34.76 27.12
CA SER A 139 10.61 35.86 27.97
C SER A 139 10.46 35.45 29.44
N GLY A 140 9.86 36.31 30.27
CA GLY A 140 9.57 35.99 31.67
C GLY A 140 10.80 35.88 32.59
N GLY A 141 11.97 36.34 32.15
CA GLY A 141 13.22 36.25 32.91
C GLY A 141 13.96 34.92 32.76
N VAL A 142 13.46 34.01 31.90
CA VAL A 142 14.12 32.72 31.59
C VAL A 142 15.48 32.96 30.93
N THR A 143 15.54 33.88 29.97
CA THR A 143 16.77 34.19 29.24
C THR A 143 17.32 35.55 29.65
N SER A 144 18.47 35.55 30.32
CA SER A 144 19.13 36.77 30.80
C SER A 144 19.45 37.73 29.65
N GLY A 145 19.03 39.00 29.74
CA GLY A 145 19.31 40.01 28.72
C GLY A 145 18.45 39.92 27.46
N PHE A 146 17.36 39.14 27.48
CA PHE A 146 16.39 39.10 26.39
C PHE A 146 15.79 40.50 26.13
N PRO A 147 15.84 41.03 24.89
CA PRO A 147 15.29 42.34 24.56
C PRO A 147 13.80 42.43 24.89
N GLN A 148 13.38 43.56 25.45
CA GLN A 148 11.98 43.83 25.76
C GLN A 148 11.37 44.84 24.79
N PRO A 149 10.14 44.62 24.29
CA PRO A 149 9.47 45.58 23.44
C PRO A 149 9.15 46.84 24.24
N LYS A 150 9.47 48.01 23.67
CA LYS A 150 9.18 49.33 24.27
C LYS A 150 7.96 50.02 23.64
N PHE A 151 7.37 49.42 22.61
CA PHE A 151 6.17 49.89 21.95
C PHE A 151 4.93 49.27 22.60
N SER A 152 3.82 50.00 22.60
CA SER A 152 2.51 49.51 23.02
C SER A 152 1.52 49.50 21.87
N GLU A 153 0.48 48.68 21.92
CA GLU A 153 -0.58 48.71 20.90
C GLU A 153 -1.36 50.03 20.88
N VAL A 154 -1.32 50.82 21.97
CA VAL A 154 -1.91 52.17 22.03
C VAL A 154 -1.14 53.15 21.13
N ASP A 155 0.21 53.06 21.12
CA ASP A 155 1.06 53.87 20.25
C ASP A 155 0.76 53.61 18.76
N LYS A 156 0.21 52.44 18.40
CA LYS A 156 -0.10 52.08 17.00
C LYS A 156 -1.18 52.98 16.40
N THR A 157 -2.15 53.41 17.22
CA THR A 157 -3.24 54.30 16.80
C THR A 157 -2.93 55.77 17.07
N GLU A 158 -2.29 56.08 18.19
CA GLU A 158 -2.05 57.48 18.60
C GLU A 158 -0.77 58.06 17.99
N HIS A 159 0.27 57.23 17.81
CA HIS A 159 1.60 57.65 17.36
C HIS A 159 2.24 56.61 16.41
N PRO A 160 1.66 56.36 15.23
CA PRO A 160 2.06 55.26 14.35
C PRO A 160 3.54 55.31 13.93
N GLU A 161 4.10 56.50 13.71
CA GLU A 161 5.53 56.66 13.39
C GLU A 161 6.44 56.23 14.55
N LYS A 162 6.09 56.62 15.77
CA LYS A 162 6.82 56.22 16.99
C LYS A 162 6.72 54.71 17.20
N TYR A 163 5.53 54.13 17.04
CA TYR A 163 5.31 52.69 17.12
C TYR A 163 6.21 51.94 16.13
N ASN A 164 6.21 52.35 14.86
CA ASN A 164 7.00 51.71 13.82
C ASN A 164 8.51 51.78 14.11
N LYS A 165 9.00 52.94 14.56
CA LYS A 165 10.41 53.10 14.95
C LYS A 165 10.79 52.20 16.12
N LEU A 166 10.01 52.21 17.20
CA LEU A 166 10.27 51.38 18.38
C LEU A 166 10.18 49.88 18.07
N LYS A 167 9.26 49.48 17.18
CA LYS A 167 9.16 48.12 16.68
C LYS A 167 10.42 47.76 15.89
N GLN A 168 10.87 48.60 14.98
CA GLN A 168 12.09 48.34 14.20
C GLN A 168 13.35 48.23 15.08
N ASP A 169 13.48 49.11 16.08
CA ASP A 169 14.57 49.06 17.06
C ASP A 169 14.55 47.75 17.86
N TYR A 170 13.36 47.30 18.27
CA TYR A 170 13.17 46.02 18.96
C TYR A 170 13.57 44.82 18.09
N PHE A 171 13.10 44.76 16.84
CA PHE A 171 13.45 43.67 15.92
C PHE A 171 14.95 43.67 15.60
N THR A 172 15.57 44.84 15.50
CA THR A 172 17.04 44.95 15.32
C THR A 172 17.80 44.42 16.52
N ALA A 173 17.36 44.76 17.73
CA ALA A 173 17.94 44.25 18.97
C ALA A 173 17.75 42.73 19.09
N LEU A 174 16.57 42.22 18.76
CA LEU A 174 16.24 40.80 18.78
C LEU A 174 17.08 40.01 17.77
N LYS A 175 17.21 40.51 16.54
CA LYS A 175 18.09 39.92 15.52
C LYS A 175 19.54 39.82 15.98
N LYS A 176 20.06 40.89 16.58
CA LYS A 176 21.42 40.92 17.15
C LYS A 176 21.56 39.92 18.30
N PHE A 177 20.55 39.82 19.16
CA PHE A 177 20.54 38.89 20.29
C PHE A 177 20.59 37.43 19.82
N ILE A 178 19.69 37.04 18.90
CA ILE A 178 19.65 35.68 18.33
C ILE A 178 21.00 35.31 17.69
N ARG A 179 21.58 36.21 16.89
CA ARG A 179 22.88 35.97 16.24
C ARG A 179 24.03 35.75 17.22
N ASN A 180 24.00 36.44 18.35
CA ASN A 180 25.03 36.31 19.37
C ASN A 180 24.80 35.12 20.32
N ARG A 181 23.58 34.55 20.31
CA ARG A 181 23.11 33.51 21.22
C ARG A 181 22.21 32.50 20.50
N PRO A 182 22.73 31.76 19.51
CA PRO A 182 21.93 30.80 18.75
C PRO A 182 21.30 29.71 19.63
N GLU A 183 21.90 29.40 20.79
CA GLU A 183 21.38 28.45 21.77
C GLU A 183 19.98 28.82 22.31
N THR A 184 19.57 30.09 22.18
CA THR A 184 18.26 30.57 22.62
C THR A 184 17.12 30.14 21.71
N ILE A 185 17.42 29.61 20.51
CA ILE A 185 16.43 29.07 19.58
C ILE A 185 15.96 27.68 20.04
N SER A 186 16.80 26.94 20.76
CA SER A 186 16.45 25.62 21.29
C SER A 186 15.22 25.71 22.21
N GLY A 187 14.27 24.81 22.04
CA GLY A 187 13.02 24.77 22.80
C GLY A 187 11.86 25.51 22.12
N VAL A 188 12.11 26.25 21.03
CA VAL A 188 11.05 26.90 20.23
C VAL A 188 10.04 25.88 19.69
N GLU A 189 10.52 24.70 19.31
CA GLU A 189 9.71 23.58 18.81
C GLU A 189 8.62 23.15 19.79
N LEU A 190 8.85 23.31 21.10
CA LEU A 190 7.88 22.96 22.15
C LEU A 190 6.66 23.88 22.16
N GLU A 191 6.80 25.10 21.65
CA GLU A 191 5.72 26.10 21.58
C GLU A 191 4.94 26.02 20.25
N LEU A 192 5.35 25.15 19.31
CA LEU A 192 4.79 25.08 17.96
C LEU A 192 3.77 23.96 17.75
N ASP A 193 3.47 23.12 18.75
CA ASP A 193 2.48 22.03 18.63
C ASP A 193 1.12 22.52 18.12
N GLY A 194 0.66 23.69 18.59
CA GLY A 194 -0.63 24.27 18.19
C GLY A 194 -0.72 24.65 16.70
N VAL A 195 0.41 24.85 16.04
CA VAL A 195 0.50 25.21 14.61
C VAL A 195 1.14 24.12 13.75
N ASN A 196 1.58 23.00 14.36
CA ASN A 196 2.24 21.90 13.67
C ASN A 196 1.29 21.19 12.69
N PRO A 197 1.56 21.22 11.36
CA PRO A 197 0.70 20.58 10.37
C PRO A 197 0.90 19.06 10.24
N GLN A 198 1.98 18.49 10.78
CA GLN A 198 2.35 17.07 10.62
C GLN A 198 1.20 16.11 10.95
N LYS A 199 0.58 16.27 12.12
CA LYS A 199 -0.54 15.41 12.54
C LYS A 199 -1.69 15.40 11.55
N LYS A 200 -2.03 16.56 10.95
CA LYS A 200 -3.12 16.65 9.96
C LYS A 200 -2.71 15.98 8.65
N TRP A 201 -1.46 16.14 8.25
CA TRP A 201 -0.90 15.48 7.07
C TRP A 201 -0.90 13.96 7.23
N ASP A 202 -0.47 13.44 8.38
CA ASP A 202 -0.48 12.02 8.68
C ASP A 202 -1.88 11.42 8.66
N VAL A 203 -2.87 12.15 9.18
CA VAL A 203 -4.27 11.72 9.09
C VAL A 203 -4.72 11.54 7.64
N LEU A 204 -4.34 12.46 6.74
CA LEU A 204 -4.68 12.35 5.32
C LEU A 204 -3.99 11.16 4.64
N GLN A 205 -2.69 10.99 4.88
CA GLN A 205 -1.90 9.87 4.35
C GLN A 205 -2.44 8.52 4.87
N ASN A 206 -2.70 8.43 6.17
CA ASN A 206 -3.25 7.23 6.81
C ASN A 206 -4.67 6.92 6.33
N ALA A 207 -5.52 7.94 6.13
CA ALA A 207 -6.86 7.74 5.59
C ALA A 207 -6.81 7.15 4.18
N ARG A 208 -5.94 7.65 3.31
CA ARG A 208 -5.69 7.05 1.99
C ARG A 208 -5.20 5.61 2.11
N ARG A 209 -4.17 5.37 2.90
CA ARG A 209 -3.59 4.02 3.11
C ARG A 209 -4.67 3.02 3.52
N ARG A 210 -5.54 3.39 4.47
CA ARG A 210 -6.67 2.55 4.92
C ARG A 210 -7.70 2.29 3.81
N ARG A 211 -8.06 3.29 3.00
CA ARG A 211 -8.98 3.08 1.88
C ARG A 211 -8.42 2.10 0.85
N VAL A 212 -7.15 2.27 0.49
CA VAL A 212 -6.47 1.36 -0.46
C VAL A 212 -6.41 -0.05 0.11
N GLN A 213 -5.98 -0.22 1.37
CA GLN A 213 -5.92 -1.52 2.04
C GLN A 213 -7.29 -2.21 2.10
N HIS A 214 -8.38 -1.45 2.24
CA HIS A 214 -9.74 -2.00 2.24
C HIS A 214 -10.19 -2.49 0.86
N ILE A 215 -9.81 -1.79 -0.21
CA ILE A 215 -10.29 -2.07 -1.58
C ILE A 215 -9.39 -3.07 -2.32
N ALA A 216 -8.09 -3.08 -2.03
CA ALA A 216 -7.09 -3.88 -2.75
C ALA A 216 -7.40 -5.40 -2.77
N PRO A 217 -7.79 -6.07 -1.67
CA PRO A 217 -8.14 -7.49 -1.71
C PRO A 217 -9.29 -7.81 -2.67
N ASN A 218 -10.30 -6.92 -2.74
CA ASN A 218 -11.43 -7.09 -3.64
C ASN A 218 -11.01 -6.90 -5.10
N VAL A 219 -10.20 -5.89 -5.39
CA VAL A 219 -9.68 -5.66 -6.74
C VAL A 219 -8.81 -6.84 -7.21
N ALA A 220 -7.94 -7.35 -6.33
CA ALA A 220 -7.12 -8.53 -6.61
C ALA A 220 -7.98 -9.75 -6.97
N GLN A 221 -9.00 -10.04 -6.17
CA GLN A 221 -9.87 -11.20 -6.40
C GLN A 221 -10.75 -11.06 -7.65
N ILE A 222 -11.23 -9.86 -7.95
CA ILE A 222 -12.14 -9.64 -9.09
C ILE A 222 -11.39 -9.59 -10.42
N LYS A 223 -10.19 -8.99 -10.46
CA LYS A 223 -9.50 -8.70 -11.73
C LYS A 223 -8.30 -9.59 -12.02
N PHE A 224 -7.61 -10.05 -10.98
CA PHE A 224 -6.29 -10.68 -11.13
C PHE A 224 -6.26 -12.12 -10.62
N LEU A 225 -7.37 -12.66 -10.12
CA LEU A 225 -7.42 -14.02 -9.59
C LEU A 225 -7.33 -15.06 -10.71
N ALA A 226 -6.32 -15.94 -10.61
CA ALA A 226 -6.21 -17.13 -11.43
C ALA A 226 -6.75 -18.37 -10.72
N ALA A 227 -6.48 -18.49 -9.42
CA ALA A 227 -6.96 -19.59 -8.59
C ALA A 227 -7.00 -19.21 -7.10
N LYS A 228 -7.83 -19.92 -6.34
CA LYS A 228 -7.93 -19.82 -4.88
C LYS A 228 -7.85 -21.23 -4.31
N VAL A 229 -7.05 -21.43 -3.26
CA VAL A 229 -6.87 -22.74 -2.63
C VAL A 229 -6.62 -22.60 -1.13
N ASP A 230 -7.10 -23.55 -0.35
CA ASP A 230 -6.81 -23.63 1.09
C ASP A 230 -5.74 -24.69 1.34
N THR A 231 -4.86 -24.44 2.30
CA THR A 231 -3.88 -25.43 2.74
C THR A 231 -4.48 -26.53 3.59
N ASP A 232 -3.92 -27.74 3.52
CA ASP A 232 -4.27 -28.86 4.39
C ASP A 232 -3.65 -28.71 5.80
N LEU A 233 -3.79 -29.76 6.64
CA LEU A 233 -3.23 -29.78 8.00
C LEU A 233 -1.69 -29.84 8.04
N GLU A 234 -1.06 -30.17 6.91
CA GLU A 234 0.39 -30.19 6.71
C GLU A 234 0.90 -28.93 6.01
N GLY A 235 0.02 -27.95 5.79
CA GLY A 235 0.33 -26.67 5.13
C GLY A 235 0.50 -26.80 3.63
N ARG A 236 0.04 -27.88 3.01
CA ARG A 236 0.20 -28.15 1.57
C ARG A 236 -1.02 -27.70 0.79
N ALA A 237 -0.80 -27.23 -0.42
CA ALA A 237 -1.84 -26.95 -1.38
C ALA A 237 -1.41 -27.34 -2.79
N THR A 238 -2.39 -27.65 -3.64
CA THR A 238 -2.16 -28.05 -5.03
C THR A 238 -3.22 -27.43 -5.93
N ILE A 239 -2.76 -26.84 -7.02
CA ILE A 239 -3.58 -26.25 -8.07
C ILE A 239 -3.17 -26.88 -9.38
N SER A 240 -4.14 -27.31 -10.17
CA SER A 240 -3.93 -27.83 -11.52
C SER A 240 -4.73 -27.00 -12.52
N GLY A 241 -4.37 -27.08 -13.80
CA GLY A 241 -5.11 -26.37 -14.85
C GLY A 241 -4.74 -24.91 -15.03
N LEU A 242 -3.61 -24.45 -14.48
CA LEU A 242 -3.11 -23.09 -14.71
C LEU A 242 -2.54 -22.98 -16.13
N ALA A 243 -2.88 -21.93 -16.86
CA ALA A 243 -2.24 -21.65 -18.13
C ALA A 243 -0.74 -21.35 -17.92
N PRO A 244 0.14 -21.60 -18.92
CA PRO A 244 1.53 -21.18 -18.83
C PRO A 244 1.64 -19.65 -18.73
N GLY A 245 2.45 -19.16 -17.80
CA GLY A 245 2.56 -17.72 -17.53
C GLY A 245 3.23 -17.42 -16.19
N ASP A 246 3.37 -16.12 -15.90
CA ASP A 246 3.90 -15.61 -14.64
C ASP A 246 2.74 -15.29 -13.68
N TYR A 247 2.88 -15.73 -12.43
CA TYR A 247 1.86 -15.61 -11.38
C TYR A 247 2.51 -15.27 -10.04
N TRP A 248 1.69 -14.93 -9.05
CA TRP A 248 2.09 -14.67 -7.67
C TRP A 248 1.26 -15.49 -6.70
N ILE A 249 1.91 -16.14 -5.74
CA ILE A 249 1.24 -16.75 -4.59
C ILE A 249 1.11 -15.70 -3.50
N SER A 250 -0.13 -15.33 -3.17
CA SER A 250 -0.43 -14.21 -2.29
C SER A 250 -1.38 -14.59 -1.16
N THR A 251 -1.20 -13.95 0.00
CA THR A 251 -2.17 -13.98 1.11
C THR A 251 -3.11 -12.77 1.12
N LEU A 252 -3.06 -11.88 0.11
CA LEU A 252 -3.91 -10.68 0.00
C LEU A 252 -3.91 -9.79 1.26
N ASN A 253 -2.75 -9.62 1.88
CA ASN A 253 -2.57 -8.89 3.13
C ASN A 253 -3.16 -9.55 4.39
N LEU A 254 -3.61 -10.80 4.30
CA LEU A 254 -3.97 -11.60 5.47
C LEU A 254 -2.71 -12.15 6.12
N ASP A 255 -2.63 -11.98 7.44
CA ASP A 255 -1.53 -12.51 8.25
C ASP A 255 -1.74 -14.01 8.45
N ALA A 256 -0.80 -14.81 7.97
CA ALA A 256 -0.63 -16.17 8.43
C ALA A 256 0.21 -16.16 9.69
N ASP A 257 -0.15 -16.97 10.68
CA ASP A 257 0.47 -16.88 11.98
C ASP A 257 0.84 -18.19 12.67
N SER A 258 1.91 -18.12 13.46
CA SER A 258 2.36 -19.19 14.35
C SER A 258 3.25 -18.58 15.44
N GLY A 259 2.92 -18.88 16.71
CA GLY A 259 3.61 -18.34 17.87
C GLY A 259 3.69 -16.81 17.87
N ASP A 260 4.91 -16.28 17.95
CA ASP A 260 5.20 -14.85 17.94
C ASP A 260 5.31 -14.24 16.52
N MET A 261 5.24 -15.06 15.46
CA MET A 261 5.42 -14.66 14.08
C MET A 261 4.10 -14.45 13.34
N ARG A 262 4.07 -13.38 12.54
CA ARG A 262 2.98 -13.00 11.62
C ARG A 262 3.60 -12.70 10.26
N VAL A 263 3.21 -13.43 9.22
CA VAL A 263 3.83 -13.30 7.89
C VAL A 263 2.78 -13.18 6.80
N ARG A 264 3.18 -12.55 5.70
CA ARG A 264 2.41 -12.47 4.45
C ARG A 264 3.27 -12.99 3.31
N TRP A 265 2.65 -13.48 2.23
CA TRP A 265 3.36 -13.87 1.02
C TRP A 265 2.85 -13.09 -0.19
N ASP A 266 3.77 -12.81 -1.11
CA ASP A 266 3.51 -12.31 -2.46
C ASP A 266 4.64 -12.78 -3.39
N VAL A 267 4.72 -14.11 -3.57
CA VAL A 267 5.90 -14.79 -4.16
C VAL A 267 5.69 -15.05 -5.65
N PRO A 268 6.60 -14.60 -6.54
CA PRO A 268 6.48 -14.84 -7.97
C PRO A 268 6.74 -16.32 -8.31
N VAL A 269 5.96 -16.85 -9.25
CA VAL A 269 6.07 -18.21 -9.75
C VAL A 269 5.80 -18.24 -11.25
N ARG A 270 6.49 -19.13 -11.98
CA ARG A 270 6.31 -19.30 -13.43
C ARG A 270 5.76 -20.68 -13.74
N ILE A 271 4.58 -20.72 -14.35
CA ILE A 271 3.92 -21.96 -14.76
C ILE A 271 4.35 -22.30 -16.19
N GLU A 272 4.81 -23.53 -16.38
CA GLU A 272 5.19 -24.08 -17.68
C GLU A 272 4.19 -25.14 -18.15
N ARG A 273 4.05 -25.28 -19.47
CA ARG A 273 3.14 -26.25 -20.10
C ARG A 273 3.43 -27.68 -19.64
N GLY A 274 2.40 -28.37 -19.13
CA GLY A 274 2.48 -29.78 -18.76
C GLY A 274 3.39 -30.09 -17.56
N LYS A 275 3.90 -29.08 -16.85
CA LYS A 275 4.76 -29.27 -15.67
C LYS A 275 4.06 -28.83 -14.40
N ALA A 276 4.29 -29.58 -13.32
CA ALA A 276 3.97 -29.16 -11.97
C ALA A 276 5.20 -28.52 -11.32
N ILE A 277 5.08 -27.29 -10.85
CA ILE A 277 6.14 -26.62 -10.09
C ILE A 277 5.90 -26.79 -8.59
N ARG A 278 6.99 -26.83 -7.82
CA ARG A 278 6.96 -26.95 -6.36
C ARG A 278 7.60 -25.74 -5.71
N VAL A 279 6.89 -25.13 -4.76
CA VAL A 279 7.34 -23.94 -4.04
C VAL A 279 7.24 -24.15 -2.53
N GLU A 280 8.25 -23.72 -1.79
CA GLU A 280 8.22 -23.68 -0.33
C GLU A 280 8.03 -22.23 0.12
N LEU A 281 6.97 -21.97 0.88
CA LEU A 281 6.69 -20.68 1.48
C LEU A 281 7.15 -20.73 2.94
N SER A 282 8.09 -19.85 3.29
CA SER A 282 8.68 -19.76 4.63
C SER A 282 8.87 -18.30 5.03
N ASN A 283 9.37 -18.05 6.25
CA ASN A 283 9.72 -16.70 6.68
C ASN A 283 10.73 -16.03 5.73
N LEU A 284 11.59 -16.79 5.05
CA LEU A 284 12.67 -16.26 4.18
C LEU A 284 12.17 -15.57 2.91
N ASN A 285 11.03 -16.02 2.37
CA ASN A 285 10.38 -15.41 1.21
C ASN A 285 9.05 -14.76 1.57
N SER A 286 8.85 -14.48 2.86
CA SER A 286 7.71 -13.76 3.37
C SER A 286 7.99 -12.26 3.51
N ILE A 287 6.90 -11.51 3.62
CA ILE A 287 6.91 -10.11 4.04
C ILE A 287 6.53 -10.12 5.53
N ASP A 288 7.38 -9.53 6.37
CA ASP A 288 7.06 -9.38 7.79
C ASP A 288 5.83 -8.48 7.95
N ALA A 289 4.77 -9.02 8.55
CA ALA A 289 3.55 -8.27 8.79
C ALA A 289 3.81 -7.08 9.74
N ARG A 290 4.77 -7.19 10.66
CA ARG A 290 5.17 -6.11 11.59
C ARG A 290 6.05 -5.06 10.93
N GLY A 291 6.91 -5.47 9.99
CA GLY A 291 7.77 -4.57 9.21
C GLY A 291 7.04 -3.70 8.18
N SER A 292 5.72 -3.91 8.01
CA SER A 292 4.87 -3.16 7.08
C SER A 292 4.08 -2.00 7.71
N ILE A 293 4.34 -1.68 8.98
CA ILE A 293 3.96 -0.40 9.57
C ILE A 293 5.23 0.47 9.64
N PRO A 294 5.50 1.31 8.61
CA PRO A 294 6.25 2.53 8.82
C PRO A 294 5.36 3.53 9.56
#